data_AF-A0AAV1PSU5-F1
#
_entry.id   AF-A0AAV1PSU5-F1
#
_cell.length_a   1.000
_cell.length_b   1.000
_cell.length_c   1.000
_cell.angle_alpha   90.00
_cell.angle_beta   90.00
_cell.angle_gamma   90.00
#
_symmetry.space_group_name_H-M   'P 1'
#
loop_
_entity.id
_entity.type
_entity.pdbx_description
1 polymer ?
#
loop_
_entity_poly.entity_id
_entity_poly.type
_entity_poly.pdbx_seq_one_letter_code
_entity_poly.pdbx_strand_id
1 'polypeptide(L)'
;MLQYLMQGLIPSCGRRLSCTRQRMQLVVMVAVLAMAGVGQGCSFECHPKNVSIPVESCGSTEFIITTICEGQCYHRDPVYGQEEQQICSGDWFYDVKHFDGCPVGVTYPVARHCACTACNTGNTYCGRLPGYIPSCPSF
;
A
#
# COMPACT_ATOMS: atom_id res chain seq x y z
N MET A 1 23.14 37.17 21.17
CA MET A 1 23.54 36.68 22.50
C MET A 1 23.88 35.21 22.32
N LEU A 2 25.08 34.96 21.81
CA LEU A 2 26.20 34.52 22.65
C LEU A 2 25.92 33.09 23.18
N GLN A 3 26.21 32.00 22.45
CA GLN A 3 27.53 31.44 22.11
C GLN A 3 28.18 30.75 23.34
N TYR A 4 28.62 29.50 23.12
CA TYR A 4 29.45 28.64 23.99
C TYR A 4 28.69 27.97 25.16
N LEU A 5 28.83 26.67 25.44
CA LEU A 5 30.00 25.79 25.44
C LEU A 5 29.59 24.36 25.04
N MET A 6 30.28 23.75 24.07
CA MET A 6 31.36 22.76 24.30
C MET A 6 30.88 21.43 24.90
N GLN A 7 30.75 20.39 24.08
CA GLN A 7 31.81 19.44 23.72
C GLN A 7 32.00 18.32 24.76
N GLY A 8 31.98 17.09 24.25
CA GLY A 8 32.76 15.98 24.80
C GLY A 8 32.10 15.27 25.98
N LEU A 9 32.23 13.96 26.18
CA LEU A 9 33.16 13.00 25.60
C LEU A 9 32.56 11.59 25.76
N ILE A 10 32.63 10.83 24.68
CA ILE A 10 33.09 9.43 24.59
C ILE A 10 33.48 8.85 25.97
N PRO A 11 32.88 7.74 26.44
CA PRO A 11 33.52 6.93 27.47
C PRO A 11 34.65 6.15 26.81
N SER A 12 35.81 6.80 26.71
CA SER A 12 37.10 6.14 26.51
C SER A 12 37.33 5.15 27.64
N CYS A 13 37.55 3.89 27.27
CA CYS A 13 37.90 2.81 28.17
C CYS A 13 39.26 3.11 28.83
N GLY A 14 39.24 3.50 30.11
CA GLY A 14 40.42 3.81 30.92
C GLY A 14 40.49 2.92 32.17
N ARG A 15 41.65 2.29 32.39
CA ARG A 15 41.95 1.34 33.47
C ARG A 15 42.02 2.02 34.85
N ARG A 16 41.31 1.51 35.87
CA ARG A 16 41.82 1.05 37.19
C ARG A 16 40.68 0.81 38.20
N LEU A 17 40.92 -0.18 39.03
CA LEU A 17 40.09 -0.81 40.06
C LEU A 17 39.31 0.15 40.97
N SER A 18 38.03 -0.17 41.21
CA SER A 18 37.51 -0.28 42.58
C SER A 18 36.22 -1.12 42.59
N CYS A 19 36.22 -2.22 43.34
CA CYS A 19 35.07 -3.08 43.55
C CYS A 19 34.07 -2.41 44.50
N THR A 20 33.07 -1.73 43.97
CA THR A 20 31.86 -1.41 44.74
C THR A 20 30.84 -2.51 44.53
N ARG A 21 30.48 -3.22 45.60
CA ARG A 21 29.43 -4.25 45.65
C ARG A 21 28.10 -3.67 45.17
N GLN A 22 27.84 -3.71 43.87
CA GLN A 22 26.55 -3.38 43.29
C GLN A 22 25.59 -4.51 43.66
N ARG A 23 24.65 -4.26 44.58
CA ARG A 23 23.45 -5.07 44.72
C ARG A 23 22.72 -4.98 43.37
N MET A 24 22.63 -6.09 42.64
CA MET A 24 21.76 -6.19 41.46
C MET A 24 20.33 -5.92 41.91
N GLN A 25 19.82 -4.72 41.63
CA GLN A 25 18.38 -4.52 41.61
C GLN A 25 17.88 -5.01 40.26
N LEU A 26 17.19 -6.15 40.27
CA LEU A 26 16.46 -6.68 39.13
C LEU A 26 15.30 -5.72 38.84
N VAL A 27 15.51 -4.76 37.94
CA VAL A 27 14.43 -3.95 37.38
C VAL A 27 13.78 -4.81 36.28
N VAL A 28 12.68 -5.48 36.60
CA VAL A 28 11.91 -6.25 35.62
C VAL A 28 11.15 -5.27 34.74
N MET A 29 11.68 -4.99 33.55
CA MET A 29 10.93 -4.28 32.51
C MET A 29 9.95 -5.28 31.88
N VAL A 30 8.68 -5.20 32.28
CA VAL A 30 7.59 -5.93 31.60
C VAL A 30 7.40 -5.30 30.23
N ALA A 31 7.96 -5.94 29.20
CA ALA A 31 7.70 -5.56 27.82
C ALA A 31 6.27 -5.96 27.45
N VAL A 32 5.38 -4.98 27.36
CA VAL A 32 4.06 -5.17 26.72
C VAL A 32 4.34 -5.30 25.23
N LEU A 33 4.35 -6.54 24.71
CA LEU A 33 4.37 -6.79 23.28
C LEU A 33 3.10 -6.21 22.68
N ALA A 34 3.22 -5.05 22.05
CA ALA A 34 2.16 -4.45 21.26
C ALA A 34 1.74 -5.45 20.18
N MET A 35 0.42 -5.65 20.09
CA MET A 35 -0.25 -6.45 19.08
C MET A 35 0.32 -6.09 17.71
N ALA A 36 1.10 -7.00 17.11
CA ALA A 36 1.41 -6.90 15.69
C ALA A 36 0.07 -7.01 14.97
N GLY A 37 -0.42 -5.88 14.46
CA GLY A 37 -1.58 -5.85 13.59
C GLY A 37 -1.37 -6.88 12.49
N VAL A 38 -2.38 -7.71 12.26
CA VAL A 38 -2.43 -8.62 11.12
C VAL A 38 -2.42 -7.73 9.88
N GLY A 39 -1.24 -7.44 9.35
CA GLY A 39 -1.08 -6.76 8.08
C GLY A 39 -1.71 -7.65 7.02
N GLN A 40 -2.73 -7.15 6.33
CA GLN A 40 -3.24 -7.77 5.13
C GLN A 40 -2.04 -7.99 4.18
N GLY A 41 -1.67 -9.26 3.94
CA GLY A 41 -0.48 -9.59 3.18
C GLY A 41 -0.54 -8.95 1.79
N CYS A 42 0.44 -8.12 1.48
CA CYS A 42 0.59 -7.53 0.16
C CYS A 42 1.02 -8.61 -0.82
N SER A 43 0.12 -9.00 -1.72
CA SER A 43 0.49 -9.84 -2.87
C SER A 43 1.17 -8.95 -3.91
N PHE A 44 2.38 -9.34 -4.31
CA PHE A 44 3.09 -8.68 -5.40
C PHE A 44 2.54 -9.08 -6.77
N GLU A 45 1.75 -10.16 -6.86
CA GLU A 45 1.26 -10.68 -8.12
C GLU A 45 0.04 -9.92 -8.61
N CYS A 46 0.03 -9.55 -9.89
CA CYS A 46 -1.14 -8.96 -10.55
C CYS A 46 -2.23 -10.02 -10.76
N HIS A 47 -3.38 -9.84 -10.13
CA HIS A 47 -4.48 -10.80 -10.17
C HIS A 47 -5.86 -10.11 -10.12
N PRO A 48 -6.92 -10.81 -10.55
CA PRO A 48 -8.28 -10.32 -10.37
C PRO A 48 -8.69 -10.37 -8.88
N LYS A 49 -9.27 -9.28 -8.38
CA LYS A 49 -9.77 -9.16 -7.01
C LYS A 49 -11.19 -8.63 -6.98
N ASN A 50 -12.02 -9.29 -6.18
CA ASN A 50 -13.38 -8.83 -5.92
C ASN A 50 -13.37 -7.62 -4.99
N VAL A 51 -14.07 -6.57 -5.39
CA VAL A 51 -14.24 -5.32 -4.66
C VAL A 51 -15.69 -4.90 -4.69
N SER A 52 -16.08 -4.15 -3.67
CA SER A 52 -17.39 -3.51 -3.59
C SER A 52 -17.24 -2.06 -4.03
N ILE A 53 -17.95 -1.65 -5.09
CA ILE A 53 -17.95 -0.26 -5.56
C ILE A 53 -19.34 0.37 -5.34
N PRO A 54 -19.40 1.62 -4.85
CA PRO A 54 -20.65 2.35 -4.79
C PRO A 54 -21.06 2.78 -6.20
N VAL A 55 -22.32 2.57 -6.54
CA VAL A 55 -22.95 3.04 -7.77
C VAL A 55 -24.22 3.80 -7.43
N GLU A 56 -24.42 4.93 -8.10
CA GLU A 56 -25.59 5.76 -7.90
C GLU A 56 -26.62 5.51 -8.99
N SER A 57 -27.87 5.27 -8.61
CA SER A 57 -29.00 5.10 -9.51
C SER A 57 -30.26 5.66 -8.88
N CYS A 58 -31.02 6.47 -9.64
CA CYS A 58 -32.26 7.11 -9.20
C CYS A 58 -32.20 7.82 -7.83
N GLY A 59 -31.04 8.38 -7.47
CA GLY A 59 -30.84 9.06 -6.18
C GLY A 59 -30.59 8.14 -4.99
N SER A 60 -30.42 6.83 -5.22
CA SER A 60 -29.94 5.87 -4.23
C SER A 60 -28.50 5.44 -4.57
N THR A 61 -27.68 5.21 -3.54
CA THR A 61 -26.34 4.63 -3.69
C THR A 61 -26.39 3.18 -3.23
N GLU A 62 -26.07 2.26 -4.13
CA GLU A 62 -25.97 0.84 -3.84
C GLU A 62 -24.56 0.33 -4.06
N PHE A 63 -24.20 -0.74 -3.36
CA PHE A 63 -22.89 -1.36 -3.49
C PHE A 63 -22.98 -2.60 -4.36
N ILE A 64 -22.17 -2.64 -5.42
CA ILE A 64 -22.08 -3.80 -6.30
C ILE A 64 -20.73 -4.48 -6.13
N ILE A 65 -20.75 -5.80 -6.08
CA ILE A 65 -19.54 -6.62 -6.08
C ILE A 65 -19.10 -6.77 -7.54
N THR A 66 -17.93 -6.25 -7.85
CA THR A 66 -17.27 -6.40 -9.14
C THR A 66 -15.85 -6.91 -8.96
N THR A 67 -15.17 -7.24 -10.05
CA THR A 67 -13.78 -7.67 -10.06
C THR A 67 -12.91 -6.60 -10.71
N ILE A 68 -11.80 -6.25 -10.09
CA ILE A 68 -10.78 -5.32 -10.61
C ILE A 68 -9.42 -6.01 -10.68
N CYS A 69 -8.44 -5.41 -11.35
CA CYS A 69 -7.05 -5.85 -11.28
C CYS A 69 -6.34 -5.20 -10.08
N GLU A 70 -5.73 -6.03 -9.23
CA GLU A 70 -4.89 -5.59 -8.12
C GLU A 70 -3.57 -6.35 -8.12
N GLY A 71 -2.48 -5.63 -7.83
CA GLY A 71 -1.16 -6.21 -7.64
C GLY A 71 -0.06 -5.23 -8.04
N GLN A 72 1.17 -5.71 -7.99
CA GLN A 72 2.33 -4.94 -8.40
C GLN A 72 2.93 -5.54 -9.68
N CYS A 73 3.60 -4.69 -10.46
CA CYS A 73 4.33 -5.14 -11.63
C CYS A 73 5.79 -4.74 -11.46
N TYR A 74 6.68 -5.62 -11.91
CA TYR A 74 8.11 -5.35 -11.85
C TYR A 74 8.42 -4.13 -12.72
N HIS A 75 9.04 -3.12 -12.11
CA HIS A 75 9.58 -1.97 -12.82
C HIS A 75 11.08 -1.88 -12.59
N ARG A 76 11.80 -1.51 -13.64
CA ARG A 76 13.22 -1.22 -13.58
C ARG A 76 13.43 0.19 -14.09
N ASP A 77 14.07 1.02 -13.28
CA ASP A 77 14.53 2.33 -13.73
C ASP A 77 15.64 2.12 -14.76
N PRO A 78 15.44 2.51 -16.04
CA PRO A 78 16.49 2.37 -17.05
C PRO A 78 17.69 3.24 -16.68
N VAL A 79 18.89 2.66 -16.77
CA VAL A 79 20.15 3.41 -16.66
C VAL A 79 20.33 4.33 -17.88
N TYR A 80 19.82 3.91 -19.05
CA TYR A 80 19.76 4.68 -20.29
C TYR A 80 18.49 4.32 -21.08
N GLY A 81 17.76 5.31 -21.59
CA GLY A 81 16.54 5.11 -22.41
C GLY A 81 15.23 5.17 -21.62
N GLN A 82 14.10 4.96 -22.32
CA GLN A 82 12.77 4.79 -21.73
C GLN A 82 12.39 3.31 -21.86
N GLU A 83 12.36 2.58 -20.75
CA GLU A 83 11.74 1.25 -20.69
C GLU A 83 10.22 1.44 -20.53
N GLU A 84 9.43 0.63 -21.23
CA GLU A 84 7.98 0.68 -21.08
C GLU A 84 7.57 0.23 -19.67
N GLN A 85 6.97 1.15 -18.91
CA GLN A 85 6.41 0.85 -17.60
C GLN A 85 5.19 -0.07 -17.74
N GLN A 86 5.25 -1.22 -17.07
CA GLN A 86 4.11 -2.13 -16.99
C GLN A 86 3.23 -1.79 -15.79
N ILE A 87 1.92 -1.86 -16.00
CA ILE A 87 0.90 -1.71 -14.98
C ILE A 87 0.11 -3.00 -14.81
N CYS A 88 -0.51 -3.19 -13.65
CA CYS A 88 -1.43 -4.30 -13.44
C CYS A 88 -2.77 -3.98 -14.10
N SER A 89 -3.00 -4.55 -15.28
CA SER A 89 -4.18 -4.31 -16.11
C SER A 89 -4.52 -5.56 -16.92
N GLY A 90 -5.68 -5.61 -17.57
CA GLY A 90 -6.00 -6.71 -18.45
C GLY A 90 -7.38 -6.58 -19.08
N ASP A 91 -7.95 -7.71 -19.46
CA ASP A 91 -9.22 -7.74 -20.17
C ASP A 91 -10.39 -7.49 -19.21
N TRP A 92 -11.26 -6.58 -19.62
CA TRP A 92 -12.46 -6.21 -18.88
C TRP A 92 -13.62 -5.95 -19.85
N PHE A 93 -14.83 -6.06 -19.32
CA PHE A 93 -16.06 -5.78 -20.06
C PHE A 93 -17.03 -5.01 -19.16
N TYR A 94 -18.05 -4.41 -19.77
CA TYR A 94 -19.12 -3.76 -19.02
C TYR A 94 -20.26 -4.75 -18.75
N ASP A 95 -20.70 -4.78 -17.51
CA ASP A 95 -21.93 -5.45 -17.09
C ASP A 95 -22.97 -4.40 -16.67
N VAL A 96 -24.25 -4.78 -16.62
CA VAL A 96 -25.36 -3.86 -16.33
C VAL A 96 -26.15 -4.34 -15.13
N LYS A 97 -26.16 -3.54 -14.06
CA LYS A 97 -27.02 -3.78 -12.90
C LYS A 97 -28.31 -2.98 -13.04
N HIS A 98 -29.44 -3.68 -12.99
CA HIS A 98 -30.75 -3.07 -12.84
C HIS A 98 -31.14 -3.07 -11.38
N PHE A 99 -31.61 -1.92 -10.90
CA PHE A 99 -32.08 -1.73 -9.54
C PHE A 99 -33.60 -1.68 -9.51
N ASP A 100 -34.20 -2.27 -8.48
CA ASP A 100 -35.65 -2.30 -8.34
C ASP A 100 -36.19 -0.86 -8.23
N GLY A 101 -37.16 -0.52 -9.08
CA GLY A 101 -37.71 0.83 -9.16
C GLY A 101 -36.91 1.81 -10.03
N CYS A 102 -35.79 1.39 -10.63
CA CYS A 102 -35.03 2.19 -11.58
C CYS A 102 -35.19 1.69 -13.03
N PRO A 103 -35.70 2.52 -13.95
CA PRO A 103 -35.82 2.11 -15.35
C PRO A 103 -34.47 2.09 -16.10
N VAL A 104 -33.43 2.72 -15.54
CA VAL A 104 -32.10 2.80 -16.15
C VAL A 104 -31.15 1.85 -15.41
N GLY A 105 -30.53 0.94 -16.15
CA GLY A 105 -29.47 0.09 -15.65
C GLY A 105 -28.14 0.85 -15.56
N VAL A 106 -27.35 0.57 -14.53
CA VAL A 106 -26.01 1.15 -14.35
C VAL A 106 -24.98 0.20 -14.94
N THR A 107 -24.17 0.71 -15.87
CA THR A 107 -23.03 0.00 -16.45
C THR A 107 -21.81 0.10 -15.54
N TYR A 108 -21.14 -1.02 -15.28
CA TYR A 108 -19.92 -1.06 -14.47
C TYR A 108 -18.89 -2.00 -15.06
N PRO A 109 -17.58 -1.73 -14.89
CA PRO A 109 -16.52 -2.57 -15.42
C PRO A 109 -16.33 -3.83 -14.57
N VAL A 110 -16.03 -4.94 -15.23
CA VAL A 110 -15.70 -6.23 -14.61
C VAL A 110 -14.45 -6.80 -15.28
N ALA A 111 -13.37 -6.95 -14.50
CA ALA A 111 -12.14 -7.58 -14.96
C ALA A 111 -12.31 -9.10 -15.08
N ARG A 112 -11.81 -9.69 -16.17
CA ARG A 112 -11.78 -11.15 -16.41
C ARG A 112 -10.38 -11.72 -16.25
N HIS A 113 -9.40 -10.97 -16.72
CA HIS A 113 -8.00 -11.36 -16.68
C HIS A 113 -7.15 -10.16 -16.32
N CYS A 114 -6.08 -10.39 -15.55
CA CYS A 114 -5.17 -9.35 -15.09
C CYS A 114 -3.74 -9.83 -15.29
N ALA A 115 -2.90 -8.97 -15.85
CA ALA A 115 -1.50 -9.24 -16.12
C ALA A 115 -0.68 -7.94 -16.08
N CYS A 116 0.64 -8.07 -16.02
CA CYS A 116 1.53 -6.92 -16.19
C CYS A 116 1.64 -6.58 -17.68
N THR A 117 1.03 -5.47 -18.07
CA THR A 117 0.94 -5.03 -19.47
C THR A 117 1.20 -3.53 -19.59
N ALA A 118 1.49 -3.05 -20.80
CA ALA A 118 1.60 -1.62 -21.04
C ALA A 118 0.23 -0.95 -20.85
N CYS A 119 0.22 0.27 -20.30
CA CYS A 119 -1.03 0.98 -20.07
C CYS A 119 -1.68 1.44 -21.38
N ASN A 120 -2.92 1.01 -21.60
CA ASN A 120 -3.69 1.42 -22.76
C ASN A 120 -4.38 2.78 -22.51
N THR A 121 -3.83 3.84 -23.09
CA THR A 121 -4.35 5.22 -22.96
C THR A 121 -5.68 5.46 -23.66
N GLY A 122 -6.13 4.54 -24.53
CA GLY A 122 -7.40 4.66 -25.23
C GLY A 122 -8.62 4.30 -24.37
N ASN A 123 -8.44 3.49 -23.33
CA ASN A 123 -9.52 3.01 -22.47
C ASN A 123 -9.25 3.18 -20.97
N THR A 124 -8.01 3.47 -20.57
CA THR A 124 -7.59 3.54 -19.18
C THR A 124 -6.82 4.84 -18.94
N TYR A 125 -7.07 5.47 -17.80
CA TYR A 125 -6.27 6.62 -17.38
C TYR A 125 -4.89 6.15 -16.89
N CYS A 126 -3.87 6.42 -17.70
CA CYS A 126 -2.48 6.10 -17.43
C CYS A 126 -1.81 7.27 -16.71
N GLY A 127 -1.91 7.31 -15.38
CA GLY A 127 -1.30 8.36 -14.60
C GLY A 127 -1.31 8.07 -13.12
N ARG A 128 -0.70 8.95 -12.34
CA ARG A 128 -0.78 8.88 -10.89
C ARG A 128 -2.21 9.18 -10.48
N LEU A 129 -2.89 8.22 -9.87
CA LEU A 129 -4.21 8.41 -9.27
C LEU A 129 -4.07 9.44 -8.11
N PRO A 130 -4.83 10.56 -8.13
CA PRO A 130 -4.87 11.49 -7.02
C PRO A 130 -5.80 10.94 -5.94
N GLY A 131 -5.33 9.93 -5.20
CA GLY A 131 -6.08 9.31 -4.12
C GLY A 131 -5.17 8.43 -3.24
N TYR A 132 -5.46 8.38 -1.94
CA TYR A 132 -4.76 7.49 -1.02
C TYR A 132 -5.25 6.06 -1.25
N ILE A 133 -4.54 5.31 -2.08
CA ILE A 133 -4.64 3.85 -2.09
C ILE A 133 -3.74 3.39 -0.94
N PRO A 134 -4.20 2.57 0.02
CA PRO A 134 -3.34 2.03 1.06
C PRO A 134 -2.21 1.25 0.40
N SER A 135 -1.07 1.92 0.24
CA SER A 135 0.10 1.39 -0.44
C SER A 135 0.83 0.46 0.51
N CYS A 136 1.10 -0.75 0.02
CA CYS A 136 2.11 -1.61 0.59
C CYS A 136 3.46 -0.87 0.64
N PRO A 137 4.23 -0.96 1.73
CA PRO A 137 5.56 -0.36 1.76
C PRO A 137 6.41 -0.99 0.66
N SER A 138 6.93 -0.14 -0.22
CA SER A 138 8.00 -0.48 -1.16
C SER A 138 9.28 -0.73 -0.35
N PHE A 139 9.87 -1.92 -0.47
CA PHE A 139 11.18 -2.23 0.08
C PHE A 139 12.29 -1.51 -0.69
#